data_AF-A0A835TPS9-F1
#
_entry.id   AF-A0A835TPS9-F1
#
_cell.length_a   1.000
_cell.length_b   1.000
_cell.length_c   1.000
_cell.angle_alpha   90.00
_cell.angle_beta   90.00
_cell.angle_gamma   90.00
#
_symmetry.space_group_name_H-M   'P 1'
#
loop_
_entity.id
_entity.type
_entity.pdbx_description
1 polymer ?
#
loop_
_entity_poly.entity_id
_entity_poly.type
_entity_poly.pdbx_seq_one_letter_code
_entity_poly.pdbx_strand_id
1 'polypeptide(L)'
;MQTQAFNARARTGVVSIAHSAARGASAAFKRPFVKVAASHSNWREEIEKSSGGTVTTEPPASTSTTSISTSASSNTPAASPVAAAAGAASGLLTSLKAQQQQVAAALAQAAESVARPAAAPAAAATPEGRDEPVTIPTFDLLEYLADAKHQATAFTVLAAMSAVLSVLCIVEPEAVLDAAIPGADLSDLDVTFTRIIGVTLAASASVEYSLKHAAESQLLKSATYQRLMAGCAAKSAGFLAVLLANIPTTFELWDGVAWMAYVITAVAAGAINMAVITNSSGSGLAVPPLDLAPPANASSWGYTACGALYLATVAACFAPETLFIGDPYSDITPLVKGVWAPGFMLAAVMSYVLKDAADRNRLGASTFKNLNLGLAALEYGYSVIFGSAILSDQVDIDAASLSNLGGSLAIATFCLYTYATAKK
;
A
#
# COMPACT_ATOMS: atom_id res chain seq x y z
N MET A 1 39.11 20.45 -10.08
CA MET A 1 39.20 20.08 -11.52
C MET A 1 39.28 18.57 -11.77
N GLN A 2 39.77 17.73 -10.84
CA GLN A 2 39.82 16.27 -11.06
C GLN A 2 38.45 15.55 -10.96
N THR A 3 37.46 16.13 -10.26
CA THR A 3 36.13 15.52 -10.07
C THR A 3 35.24 15.58 -11.32
N GLN A 4 35.40 16.60 -12.18
CA GLN A 4 34.64 16.71 -13.43
C GLN A 4 35.09 15.70 -14.50
N ALA A 5 36.36 15.28 -14.47
CA ALA A 5 36.89 14.30 -15.43
C ALA A 5 36.39 12.86 -15.16
N PHE A 6 36.01 12.54 -13.91
CA PHE A 6 35.48 11.23 -13.56
C PHE A 6 34.04 11.03 -14.04
N ASN A 7 33.19 12.08 -13.92
CA ASN A 7 31.80 12.05 -14.38
C ASN A 7 31.65 11.97 -15.91
N ALA A 8 32.60 12.50 -16.68
CA ALA A 8 32.58 12.40 -18.15
C ALA A 8 32.90 10.98 -18.67
N ARG A 9 33.73 10.20 -17.94
CA ARG A 9 34.08 8.82 -18.30
C ARG A 9 32.99 7.80 -17.96
N ALA A 10 32.20 8.05 -16.91
CA ALA A 10 31.06 7.20 -16.56
C ALA A 10 29.93 7.30 -17.61
N ARG A 11 29.67 8.49 -18.15
CA ARG A 11 28.60 8.71 -19.16
C ARG A 11 28.87 8.06 -20.52
N THR A 12 30.14 7.91 -20.92
CA THR A 12 30.51 7.30 -22.21
C THR A 12 30.48 5.77 -22.18
N GLY A 13 30.68 5.15 -21.01
CA GLY A 13 30.61 3.69 -20.85
C GLY A 13 29.19 3.12 -20.95
N VAL A 14 28.18 3.84 -20.47
CA VAL A 14 26.79 3.34 -20.40
C VAL A 14 26.10 3.36 -21.77
N VAL A 15 26.42 4.32 -22.64
CA VAL A 15 25.84 4.42 -23.99
C VAL A 15 26.31 3.27 -24.91
N SER A 16 27.51 2.72 -24.68
CA SER A 16 28.04 1.63 -25.51
C SER A 16 27.39 0.27 -25.23
N ILE A 17 26.77 0.06 -24.07
CA ILE A 17 26.15 -1.22 -23.69
C ILE A 17 24.72 -1.31 -24.25
N ALA A 18 24.00 -0.17 -24.32
CA ALA A 18 22.64 -0.13 -24.84
C ALA A 18 22.52 -0.42 -26.34
N HIS A 19 23.54 -0.12 -27.15
CA HIS A 19 23.51 -0.35 -28.60
C HIS A 19 23.82 -1.80 -29.03
N SER A 20 24.36 -2.65 -28.14
CA SER A 20 24.72 -4.03 -28.47
C SER A 20 23.57 -5.03 -28.27
N ALA A 21 22.58 -4.72 -27.42
CA ALA A 21 21.47 -5.62 -27.11
C ALA A 21 20.35 -5.66 -28.17
N ALA A 22 20.32 -4.74 -29.14
CA ALA A 22 19.22 -4.60 -30.10
C ALA A 22 19.37 -5.43 -31.40
N ARG A 23 20.44 -6.20 -31.56
CA ARG A 23 20.70 -6.96 -32.80
C ARG A 23 21.10 -8.42 -32.53
N GLY A 24 20.11 -9.29 -32.37
CA GLY A 24 20.32 -10.72 -32.61
C GLY A 24 19.41 -11.66 -31.82
N ALA A 25 18.24 -11.99 -32.37
CA ALA A 25 17.62 -13.31 -32.19
C ALA A 25 16.37 -13.42 -33.09
N SER A 26 16.57 -13.86 -34.33
CA SER A 26 15.50 -14.47 -35.13
C SER A 26 15.94 -15.88 -35.48
N ALA A 27 15.44 -16.86 -34.73
CA ALA A 27 15.60 -18.27 -35.05
C ALA A 27 14.33 -19.03 -34.65
N ALA A 28 13.84 -19.81 -35.60
CA ALA A 28 12.56 -20.50 -35.61
C ALA A 28 12.42 -21.54 -34.48
N PHE A 29 11.27 -21.52 -33.79
CA PHE A 29 10.93 -22.52 -32.77
C PHE A 29 9.75 -23.39 -33.24
N LYS A 30 10.01 -24.68 -33.45
CA LYS A 30 8.96 -25.71 -33.62
C LYS A 30 8.34 -26.03 -32.26
N ARG A 31 7.01 -25.99 -32.17
CA ARG A 31 6.25 -26.27 -30.93
C ARG A 31 6.20 -27.78 -30.64
N PRO A 32 6.50 -28.24 -29.41
CA PRO A 32 6.01 -29.52 -28.93
C PRO A 32 4.57 -29.36 -28.42
N PHE A 33 3.70 -30.29 -28.81
CA PHE A 33 2.37 -30.45 -28.22
C PHE A 33 2.52 -31.07 -26.83
N VAL A 34 2.16 -30.32 -25.78
CA VAL A 34 2.01 -30.84 -24.42
C VAL A 34 0.52 -30.82 -24.09
N LYS A 35 -0.08 -32.01 -23.92
CA LYS A 35 -1.41 -32.16 -23.31
C LYS A 35 -1.27 -31.95 -21.82
N VAL A 36 -1.74 -30.80 -21.32
CA VAL A 36 -1.90 -30.56 -19.87
C VAL A 36 -3.31 -31.03 -19.49
N ALA A 37 -3.39 -31.98 -18.58
CA ALA A 37 -4.64 -32.38 -17.94
C ALA A 37 -5.06 -31.26 -16.97
N ALA A 38 -6.15 -30.56 -17.30
CA ALA A 38 -6.74 -29.56 -16.42
C ALA A 38 -7.44 -30.25 -15.23
N SER A 39 -6.80 -30.25 -14.07
CA SER A 39 -7.47 -30.53 -12.79
C SER A 39 -8.30 -29.31 -12.41
N HIS A 40 -9.60 -29.34 -12.70
CA HIS A 40 -10.56 -28.36 -12.20
C HIS A 40 -10.69 -28.49 -10.68
N SER A 41 -10.27 -27.47 -9.92
CA SER A 41 -10.58 -27.38 -8.49
C SER A 41 -12.02 -26.93 -8.27
N ASN A 42 -12.77 -27.72 -7.50
CA ASN A 42 -14.22 -27.66 -7.34
C ASN A 42 -14.67 -26.58 -6.33
N TRP A 43 -14.23 -25.32 -6.53
CA TRP A 43 -14.49 -24.22 -5.59
C TRP A 43 -15.96 -23.80 -5.48
N ARG A 44 -16.82 -24.20 -6.44
CA ARG A 44 -18.27 -23.95 -6.37
C ARG A 44 -18.94 -24.70 -5.21
N GLU A 45 -18.49 -25.90 -4.88
CA GLU A 45 -19.06 -26.70 -3.79
C GLU A 45 -18.79 -26.09 -2.40
N GLU A 46 -17.71 -25.33 -2.27
CA GLU A 46 -17.32 -24.69 -1.01
C GLU A 46 -18.18 -23.45 -0.69
N ILE A 47 -18.59 -22.69 -1.72
CA ILE A 47 -19.45 -21.51 -1.56
C ILE A 47 -20.90 -21.92 -1.30
N GLU A 48 -21.40 -22.95 -1.99
CA GLU A 48 -22.77 -23.45 -1.80
C GLU A 48 -22.96 -24.13 -0.43
N LYS A 49 -21.93 -24.76 0.14
CA LYS A 49 -21.99 -25.30 1.52
C LYS A 49 -22.02 -24.23 2.61
N SER A 50 -21.49 -23.04 2.34
CA SER A 50 -21.43 -21.95 3.33
C SER A 50 -22.71 -21.09 3.44
N SER A 51 -23.66 -21.27 2.52
CA SER A 51 -24.82 -20.37 2.37
C SER A 51 -26.19 -21.01 2.66
N GLY A 52 -26.21 -22.21 3.27
CA GLY A 52 -27.43 -22.96 3.62
C GLY A 52 -28.26 -22.41 4.80
N GLY A 53 -28.22 -21.11 5.08
CA GLY A 53 -29.06 -20.45 6.08
C GLY A 53 -30.33 -19.88 5.44
N THR A 54 -31.46 -20.56 5.60
CA THR A 54 -32.77 -20.11 5.12
C THR A 54 -33.19 -18.85 5.88
N VAL A 55 -33.10 -17.68 5.23
CA VAL A 55 -33.66 -16.42 5.76
C VAL A 55 -35.07 -16.25 5.20
N THR A 56 -36.07 -16.47 6.04
CA THR A 56 -37.47 -16.08 5.78
C THR A 56 -37.60 -14.56 5.84
N THR A 57 -37.87 -13.93 4.68
CA THR A 57 -38.16 -12.50 4.58
C THR A 57 -39.66 -12.25 4.75
N GLU A 58 -40.03 -11.64 5.87
CA GLU A 58 -41.34 -11.02 6.11
C GLU A 58 -41.31 -9.56 5.58
N PRO A 59 -42.35 -9.05 4.91
CA PRO A 59 -42.34 -7.69 4.35
C PRO A 59 -42.68 -6.64 5.43
N PRO A 60 -42.01 -5.47 5.46
CA PRO A 60 -42.34 -4.43 6.41
C PRO A 60 -43.53 -3.58 5.96
N ALA A 61 -44.28 -3.09 6.96
CA ALA A 61 -45.45 -2.25 6.83
C ALA A 61 -45.14 -0.85 6.27
N SER A 62 -46.09 -0.32 5.51
CA SER A 62 -46.12 1.01 4.89
C SER A 62 -46.26 2.12 5.92
N THR A 63 -45.31 3.07 5.92
CA THR A 63 -45.37 4.30 6.73
C THR A 63 -45.78 5.51 5.88
N SER A 64 -46.65 6.31 6.47
CA SER A 64 -47.33 7.48 5.92
C SER A 64 -46.44 8.71 5.75
N THR A 65 -46.75 9.48 4.72
CA THR A 65 -46.15 10.76 4.33
C THR A 65 -46.47 11.85 5.37
N THR A 66 -45.43 12.51 5.91
CA THR A 66 -45.58 13.73 6.72
C THR A 66 -45.03 14.92 5.93
N SER A 67 -45.84 15.95 5.79
CA SER A 67 -45.54 17.22 5.13
C SER A 67 -44.61 18.09 5.99
N ILE A 68 -43.59 18.70 5.39
CA ILE A 68 -42.69 19.67 6.04
C ILE A 68 -43.01 21.07 5.51
N SER A 69 -43.29 21.96 6.46
CA SER A 69 -43.54 23.39 6.28
C SER A 69 -42.24 24.18 6.16
N THR A 70 -42.22 25.14 5.24
CA THR A 70 -41.13 26.09 4.99
C THR A 70 -41.04 27.15 6.09
N SER A 71 -39.86 27.32 6.69
CA SER A 71 -39.54 28.41 7.63
C SER A 71 -38.29 29.16 7.14
N ALA A 72 -38.37 30.49 7.22
CA ALA A 72 -37.42 31.47 6.69
C ALA A 72 -36.04 31.45 7.37
N SER A 73 -34.98 31.69 6.59
CA SER A 73 -33.59 31.78 7.05
C SER A 73 -33.15 33.23 7.30
N SER A 74 -32.59 33.44 8.48
CA SER A 74 -31.85 34.62 8.92
C SER A 74 -30.43 34.61 8.34
N ASN A 75 -30.02 35.72 7.73
CA ASN A 75 -28.67 35.93 7.20
C ASN A 75 -27.64 36.03 8.34
N THR A 76 -26.80 35.00 8.47
CA THR A 76 -25.54 35.07 9.24
C THR A 76 -24.40 34.84 8.25
N PRO A 77 -23.34 35.66 8.23
CA PRO A 77 -22.25 35.49 7.27
C PRO A 77 -21.55 34.14 7.48
N ALA A 78 -21.54 33.32 6.43
CA ALA A 78 -20.95 32.00 6.45
C ALA A 78 -19.44 32.08 6.68
N ALA A 79 -18.94 31.33 7.67
CA ALA A 79 -17.51 31.12 7.86
C ALA A 79 -16.91 30.50 6.58
N SER A 80 -15.70 30.93 6.21
CA SER A 80 -15.00 30.41 5.04
C SER A 80 -14.88 28.87 5.13
N PRO A 81 -15.25 28.11 4.08
CA PRO A 81 -15.16 26.64 4.08
C PRO A 81 -13.75 26.13 4.36
N VAL A 82 -12.72 26.93 4.10
CA VAL A 82 -11.31 26.62 4.41
C VAL A 82 -11.04 26.61 5.93
N ALA A 83 -11.64 27.52 6.69
CA ALA A 83 -11.46 27.57 8.15
C ALA A 83 -12.18 26.40 8.85
N ALA A 84 -13.33 25.97 8.31
CA ALA A 84 -14.04 24.79 8.79
C ALA A 84 -13.25 23.50 8.50
N ALA A 85 -12.64 23.40 7.32
CA ALA A 85 -11.77 22.27 6.96
C ALA A 85 -10.51 22.20 7.83
N ALA A 86 -9.85 23.34 8.11
CA ALA A 86 -8.69 23.40 9.00
C ALA A 86 -9.04 23.01 10.45
N GLY A 87 -10.20 23.46 10.96
CA GLY A 87 -10.70 23.04 12.27
C GLY A 87 -11.00 21.54 12.35
N ALA A 88 -11.60 20.97 11.29
CA ALA A 88 -11.84 19.54 11.20
C ALA A 88 -10.54 18.73 11.10
N ALA A 89 -9.55 19.22 10.35
CA ALA A 89 -8.23 18.61 10.24
C ALA A 89 -7.47 18.64 11.57
N SER A 90 -7.49 19.76 12.29
CA SER A 90 -6.88 19.88 13.62
C SER A 90 -7.56 18.97 14.66
N GLY A 91 -8.88 18.87 14.63
CA GLY A 91 -9.66 17.94 15.46
C GLY A 91 -9.34 16.47 15.13
N LEU A 92 -9.23 16.15 13.84
CA LEU A 92 -8.80 14.83 13.37
C LEU A 92 -7.37 14.52 13.84
N LEU A 93 -6.43 15.45 13.69
CA LEU A 93 -5.04 15.27 14.09
C LEU A 93 -4.91 15.08 15.61
N THR A 94 -5.74 15.77 16.40
CA THR A 94 -5.81 15.57 17.86
C THR A 94 -6.39 14.20 18.22
N SER A 95 -7.47 13.79 17.54
CA SER A 95 -8.06 12.45 17.69
C SER A 95 -7.08 11.34 17.31
N LEU A 96 -6.32 11.54 16.22
CA LEU A 96 -5.32 10.60 15.74
C LEU A 96 -4.11 10.51 16.68
N LYS A 97 -3.66 11.63 17.25
CA LYS A 97 -2.64 11.60 18.32
C LYS A 97 -3.14 10.82 19.53
N ALA A 98 -4.40 10.99 19.93
CA ALA A 98 -4.99 10.21 21.03
C ALA A 98 -5.10 8.73 20.69
N GLN A 99 -5.52 8.37 19.46
CA GLN A 99 -5.60 6.99 19.00
C GLN A 99 -4.22 6.34 18.87
N GLN A 100 -3.22 7.07 18.36
CA GLN A 100 -1.83 6.62 18.30
C GLN A 100 -1.28 6.37 19.71
N GLN A 101 -1.56 7.25 20.67
CA GLN A 101 -1.20 7.05 22.08
C GLN A 101 -1.91 5.83 22.69
N GLN A 102 -3.18 5.59 22.36
CA GLN A 102 -3.90 4.40 22.81
C GLN A 102 -3.31 3.11 22.23
N VAL A 103 -2.97 3.10 20.94
CA VAL A 103 -2.33 1.95 20.28
C VAL A 103 -0.93 1.72 20.86
N ALA A 104 -0.14 2.78 21.05
CA ALA A 104 1.18 2.70 21.67
C ALA A 104 1.10 2.19 23.12
N ALA A 105 0.11 2.65 23.89
CA ALA A 105 -0.13 2.17 25.25
C ALA A 105 -0.58 0.71 25.27
N ALA A 106 -1.42 0.27 24.34
CA ALA A 106 -1.84 -1.13 24.21
C ALA A 106 -0.66 -2.04 23.86
N LEU A 107 0.22 -1.60 22.94
CA LEU A 107 1.45 -2.33 22.60
C LEU A 107 2.45 -2.36 23.77
N ALA A 108 2.59 -1.25 24.50
CA ALA A 108 3.43 -1.19 25.69
C ALA A 108 2.90 -2.10 26.82
N GLN A 109 1.58 -2.12 27.05
CA GLN A 109 0.95 -3.04 28.01
C GLN A 109 1.10 -4.50 27.60
N ALA A 110 0.98 -4.80 26.31
CA ALA A 110 1.25 -6.15 25.79
C ALA A 110 2.71 -6.55 26.05
N ALA A 111 3.66 -5.66 25.77
CA ALA A 111 5.09 -5.89 26.04
C ALA A 111 5.38 -6.05 27.55
N GLU A 112 4.76 -5.25 28.41
CA GLU A 112 4.93 -5.32 29.87
C GLU A 112 4.30 -6.58 30.47
N SER A 113 3.17 -7.05 29.91
CA SER A 113 2.56 -8.32 30.30
C SER A 113 3.43 -9.54 29.97
N VAL A 114 4.23 -9.44 28.90
CA VAL A 114 5.24 -10.46 28.52
C VAL A 114 6.49 -10.36 29.40
N ALA A 115 6.84 -9.15 29.84
CA ALA A 115 8.03 -8.90 30.65
C ALA A 115 7.84 -9.16 32.16
N ARG A 116 6.62 -9.39 32.64
CA ARG A 116 6.35 -9.63 34.08
C ARG A 116 6.53 -11.11 34.41
N PRO A 117 7.66 -11.53 35.03
CA PRO A 117 7.81 -12.91 35.48
C PRO A 117 6.70 -13.23 36.49
N ALA A 118 6.01 -14.35 36.29
CA ALA A 118 5.04 -14.86 37.24
C ALA A 118 5.76 -15.05 38.59
N ALA A 119 5.37 -14.25 39.59
CA ALA A 119 5.91 -14.36 40.94
C ALA A 119 5.53 -15.74 41.50
N ALA A 120 6.45 -16.69 41.42
CA ALA A 120 6.31 -17.99 42.04
C ALA A 120 6.31 -17.82 43.58
N PRO A 121 5.43 -18.53 44.31
CA PRO A 121 5.41 -18.47 45.76
C PRO A 121 6.72 -19.02 46.33
N ALA A 122 7.29 -18.27 47.28
CA ALA A 122 8.55 -18.59 47.95
C ALA A 122 8.47 -19.97 48.64
N ALA A 123 9.24 -20.93 48.13
CA ALA A 123 9.51 -22.20 48.80
C ALA A 123 11.02 -22.33 49.07
N ALA A 124 11.31 -22.84 50.26
CA ALA A 124 12.60 -22.80 50.93
C ALA A 124 13.75 -23.48 50.18
N ALA A 125 14.94 -22.94 50.45
CA ALA A 125 16.22 -23.23 49.81
C ALA A 125 16.64 -24.71 49.86
N THR A 126 17.03 -25.22 48.70
CA THR A 126 17.98 -26.36 48.58
C THR A 126 19.08 -25.93 47.61
N PRO A 127 20.37 -25.95 48.00
CA PRO A 127 21.47 -25.53 47.14
C PRO A 127 21.99 -26.73 46.33
N GLU A 128 22.00 -26.58 45.00
CA GLU A 128 22.97 -27.14 44.03
C GLU A 128 22.34 -27.00 42.62
N GLY A 129 22.09 -25.73 42.25
CA GLY A 129 21.45 -25.36 41.00
C GLY A 129 22.48 -25.29 39.87
N ARG A 130 22.37 -26.20 38.90
CA ARG A 130 22.74 -25.89 37.52
C ARG A 130 21.96 -24.63 37.15
N ASP A 131 22.68 -23.56 36.79
CA ASP A 131 22.10 -22.40 36.11
C ASP A 131 21.48 -22.90 34.81
N GLU A 132 20.21 -23.30 34.85
CA GLU A 132 19.42 -23.45 33.64
C GLU A 132 19.39 -22.06 32.99
N PRO A 133 19.81 -21.93 31.72
CA PRO A 133 19.82 -20.64 31.05
C PRO A 133 18.42 -20.06 31.13
N VAL A 134 18.30 -18.86 31.71
CA VAL A 134 17.05 -18.10 31.77
C VAL A 134 16.54 -17.94 30.34
N THR A 135 15.59 -18.78 29.95
CA THR A 135 14.90 -18.69 28.67
C THR A 135 13.98 -17.50 28.76
N ILE A 136 14.47 -16.37 28.24
CA ILE A 136 13.62 -15.18 28.01
C ILE A 136 12.49 -15.66 27.09
N PRO A 137 11.21 -15.49 27.48
CA PRO A 137 10.10 -15.90 26.65
C PRO A 137 10.18 -15.16 25.31
N THR A 138 10.55 -15.89 24.26
CA THR A 138 10.54 -15.37 22.89
C THR A 138 9.09 -15.33 22.43
N PHE A 139 8.59 -14.12 22.19
CA PHE A 139 7.29 -13.94 21.54
C PHE A 139 7.32 -14.57 20.15
N ASP A 140 6.62 -15.68 19.97
CA ASP A 140 6.46 -16.32 18.67
C ASP A 140 5.35 -15.63 17.89
N LEU A 141 5.75 -14.70 17.00
CA LEU A 141 4.84 -13.99 16.13
C LEU A 141 4.04 -14.94 15.23
N LEU A 142 4.61 -16.08 14.82
CA LEU A 142 3.92 -17.06 13.97
C LEU A 142 2.81 -17.76 14.76
N GLU A 143 3.07 -18.15 16.00
CA GLU A 143 2.07 -18.74 16.89
C GLU A 143 0.95 -17.72 17.20
N TYR A 144 1.32 -16.48 17.52
CA TYR A 144 0.34 -15.42 17.79
C TYR A 144 -0.57 -15.15 16.57
N LEU A 145 0.01 -15.07 15.38
CA LEU A 145 -0.73 -14.84 14.12
C LEU A 145 -1.34 -16.13 13.54
N ALA A 146 -1.37 -17.25 14.27
CA ALA A 146 -2.11 -18.44 13.84
C ALA A 146 -3.64 -18.25 14.00
N ASP A 147 -4.07 -17.42 14.95
CA ASP A 147 -5.49 -17.10 15.17
C ASP A 147 -5.98 -16.01 14.19
N ALA A 148 -7.09 -16.29 13.50
CA ALA A 148 -7.77 -15.36 12.61
C ALA A 148 -8.14 -14.02 13.28
N LYS A 149 -8.46 -14.03 14.58
CA LYS A 149 -8.76 -12.81 15.33
C LYS A 149 -7.52 -11.90 15.47
N HIS A 150 -6.36 -12.49 15.75
CA HIS A 150 -5.10 -11.74 15.81
C HIS A 150 -4.68 -11.23 14.44
N GLN A 151 -4.87 -12.03 13.38
CA GLN A 151 -4.67 -11.60 11.99
C GLN A 151 -5.54 -10.39 11.63
N ALA A 152 -6.84 -10.45 11.91
CA ALA A 152 -7.77 -9.34 11.65
C ALA A 152 -7.39 -8.07 12.44
N THR A 153 -6.97 -8.24 13.70
CA THR A 153 -6.50 -7.13 14.53
C THR A 153 -5.24 -6.50 13.95
N ALA A 154 -4.26 -7.30 13.54
CA ALA A 154 -3.02 -6.83 12.91
C ALA A 154 -3.31 -6.03 11.63
N PHE A 155 -4.17 -6.55 10.74
CA PHE A 155 -4.56 -5.83 9.53
C PHE A 155 -5.38 -4.56 9.81
N THR A 156 -6.17 -4.53 10.89
CA THR A 156 -6.87 -3.33 11.33
C THR A 156 -5.89 -2.24 11.75
N VAL A 157 -4.87 -2.59 12.53
CA VAL A 157 -3.83 -1.66 12.97
C VAL A 157 -3.05 -1.13 11.76
N LEU A 158 -2.62 -2.00 10.85
CA LEU A 158 -1.92 -1.60 9.63
C LEU A 158 -2.77 -0.64 8.78
N ALA A 159 -4.04 -1.00 8.51
CA ALA A 159 -4.94 -0.17 7.73
C ALA A 159 -5.16 1.21 8.37
N ALA A 160 -5.32 1.26 9.70
CA ALA A 160 -5.47 2.51 10.43
C ALA A 160 -4.19 3.37 10.34
N MET A 161 -3.02 2.78 10.57
CA MET A 161 -1.73 3.49 10.45
C MET A 161 -1.53 4.03 9.03
N SER A 162 -1.76 3.21 8.00
CA SER A 162 -1.69 3.63 6.60
C SER A 162 -2.66 4.77 6.29
N ALA A 163 -3.90 4.71 6.78
CA ALA A 163 -4.89 5.77 6.59
C ALA A 163 -4.50 7.07 7.31
N VAL A 164 -3.97 6.99 8.53
CA VAL A 164 -3.50 8.15 9.30
C VAL A 164 -2.34 8.82 8.60
N LEU A 165 -1.31 8.06 8.26
CA LEU A 165 -0.15 8.58 7.55
C LEU A 165 -0.53 9.11 6.18
N SER A 166 -1.49 8.46 5.50
CA SER A 166 -2.05 8.96 4.23
C SER A 166 -2.61 10.38 4.39
N VAL A 167 -3.48 10.59 5.38
CA VAL A 167 -4.08 11.90 5.63
C VAL A 167 -3.02 12.92 6.01
N LEU A 168 -2.08 12.57 6.89
CA LEU A 168 -1.01 13.48 7.31
C LEU A 168 -0.14 13.90 6.12
N CYS A 169 0.30 12.96 5.30
CA CYS A 169 1.07 13.22 4.09
C CYS A 169 0.31 14.09 3.07
N ILE A 170 -1.02 13.96 2.97
CA ILE A 170 -1.81 14.75 2.02
C ILE A 170 -2.08 16.17 2.56
N VAL A 171 -2.45 16.29 3.83
CA VAL A 171 -2.96 17.53 4.42
C VAL A 171 -1.84 18.40 4.99
N GLU A 172 -0.83 17.79 5.63
CA GLU A 172 0.28 18.46 6.30
C GLU A 172 1.65 17.90 5.84
N PRO A 173 1.93 17.84 4.52
CA PRO A 173 3.18 17.28 4.01
C PRO A 173 4.43 17.99 4.56
N GLU A 174 4.38 19.30 4.77
CA GLU A 174 5.48 20.09 5.31
C GLU A 174 5.79 19.69 6.76
N ALA A 175 4.76 19.47 7.59
CA ALA A 175 4.94 19.03 8.97
C ALA A 175 5.48 17.59 9.04
N VAL A 176 5.07 16.72 8.10
CA VAL A 176 5.63 15.37 7.99
C VAL A 176 7.11 15.43 7.60
N LEU A 177 7.47 16.27 6.62
CA LEU A 177 8.85 16.46 6.19
C LEU A 177 9.72 17.09 7.28
N ASP A 178 9.24 18.12 7.98
CA ASP A 178 9.96 18.77 9.08
C ASP A 178 10.18 17.81 10.26
N ALA A 179 9.17 16.99 10.59
CA ALA A 179 9.32 15.95 11.60
C ALA A 179 10.29 14.83 11.19
N ALA A 180 10.32 14.48 9.90
CA ALA A 180 11.17 13.41 9.38
C ALA A 180 12.60 13.89 9.13
N ILE A 181 12.79 15.15 8.74
CA ILE A 181 14.04 15.72 8.25
C ILE A 181 14.18 17.17 8.78
N PRO A 182 14.38 17.34 10.10
CA PRO A 182 14.33 18.65 10.74
C PRO A 182 15.44 19.57 10.21
N GLY A 183 15.05 20.77 9.76
CA GLY A 183 15.97 21.77 9.25
C GLY A 183 16.45 21.56 7.81
N ALA A 184 15.85 20.60 7.07
CA ALA A 184 16.07 20.50 5.63
C ALA A 184 15.46 21.69 4.88
N ASP A 185 16.15 22.13 3.83
CA ASP A 185 15.62 23.10 2.88
C ASP A 185 14.67 22.37 1.92
N LEU A 186 13.38 22.36 2.27
CA LEU A 186 12.36 21.62 1.55
C LEU A 186 12.00 22.37 0.26
N SER A 187 12.13 21.68 -0.87
CA SER A 187 11.58 22.20 -2.12
C SER A 187 10.07 21.95 -2.19
N ASP A 188 9.37 22.77 -2.97
CA ASP A 188 7.96 22.55 -3.31
C ASP A 188 7.71 21.16 -3.93
N LEU A 189 8.71 20.61 -4.62
CA LEU A 189 8.64 19.29 -5.23
C LEU A 189 8.65 18.18 -4.16
N ASP A 190 9.39 18.34 -3.07
CA ASP A 190 9.41 17.40 -1.94
C ASP A 190 8.04 17.35 -1.25
N VAL A 191 7.40 18.50 -1.10
CA VAL A 191 6.02 18.63 -0.59
C VAL A 191 5.05 17.89 -1.50
N THR A 192 5.15 18.10 -2.82
CA THR A 192 4.35 17.40 -3.82
C THR A 192 4.55 15.89 -3.74
N PHE A 193 5.78 15.39 -3.70
CA PHE A 193 6.03 13.95 -3.56
C PHE A 193 5.51 13.38 -2.24
N THR A 194 5.59 14.13 -1.15
CA THR A 194 5.04 13.72 0.14
C THR A 194 3.53 13.53 0.07
N ARG A 195 2.80 14.43 -0.62
CA ARG A 195 1.37 14.23 -0.89
C ARG A 195 1.11 12.96 -1.68
N ILE A 196 1.95 12.68 -2.68
CA ILE A 196 1.80 11.45 -3.47
C ILE A 196 2.06 10.19 -2.63
N ILE A 197 3.06 10.20 -1.74
CA ILE A 197 3.25 9.13 -0.74
C ILE A 197 1.93 8.90 -0.01
N GLY A 198 1.29 9.99 0.46
CA GLY A 198 0.01 9.93 1.15
C GLY A 198 -1.08 9.22 0.33
N VAL A 199 -1.20 9.51 -0.96
CA VAL A 199 -2.16 8.84 -1.84
C VAL A 199 -1.85 7.35 -2.05
N THR A 200 -0.57 6.98 -2.17
CA THR A 200 -0.19 5.54 -2.23
C THR A 200 -0.44 4.79 -0.92
N LEU A 201 -0.35 5.49 0.22
CA LEU A 201 -0.71 4.94 1.54
C LEU A 201 -2.22 4.74 1.67
N ALA A 202 -3.07 5.57 1.06
CA ALA A 202 -4.52 5.32 1.01
C ALA A 202 -4.86 4.00 0.29
N ALA A 203 -4.19 3.70 -0.83
CA ALA A 203 -4.35 2.41 -1.50
C ALA A 203 -3.89 1.24 -0.62
N SER A 204 -2.80 1.42 0.12
CA SER A 204 -2.33 0.44 1.11
C SER A 204 -3.39 0.18 2.17
N ALA A 205 -3.99 1.24 2.73
CA ALA A 205 -5.06 1.12 3.72
C ALA A 205 -6.27 0.35 3.17
N SER A 206 -6.63 0.55 1.89
CA SER A 206 -7.72 -0.20 1.23
C SER A 206 -7.41 -1.69 1.10
N VAL A 207 -6.17 -2.05 0.74
CA VAL A 207 -5.71 -3.44 0.67
C VAL A 207 -5.70 -4.08 2.06
N GLU A 208 -5.13 -3.42 3.05
CA GLU A 208 -5.04 -3.90 4.44
C GLU A 208 -6.43 -4.07 5.06
N TYR A 209 -7.34 -3.13 4.81
CA TYR A 209 -8.74 -3.26 5.22
C TYR A 209 -9.45 -4.43 4.53
N SER A 210 -9.13 -4.72 3.27
CA SER A 210 -9.65 -5.90 2.57
C SER A 210 -9.08 -7.20 3.15
N LEU A 211 -7.81 -7.20 3.56
CA LEU A 211 -7.16 -8.33 4.24
C LEU A 211 -7.74 -8.57 5.64
N LYS A 212 -8.12 -7.52 6.37
CA LYS A 212 -8.89 -7.64 7.63
C LYS A 212 -10.18 -8.46 7.41
N HIS A 213 -11.02 -8.07 6.44
CA HIS A 213 -12.28 -8.79 6.18
C HIS A 213 -12.03 -10.24 5.73
N ALA A 214 -10.97 -10.46 4.97
CA ALA A 214 -10.54 -11.80 4.58
C ALA A 214 -10.12 -12.64 5.77
N ALA A 215 -9.44 -12.05 6.77
CA ALA A 215 -9.06 -12.71 8.01
C ALA A 215 -10.30 -13.10 8.83
N GLU A 216 -11.23 -12.16 9.02
CA GLU A 216 -12.50 -12.39 9.74
C GLU A 216 -13.33 -13.51 9.09
N SER A 217 -13.25 -13.62 7.76
CA SER A 217 -13.95 -14.65 6.97
C SER A 217 -13.14 -15.93 6.73
N GLN A 218 -11.93 -16.06 7.30
CA GLN A 218 -11.00 -17.18 7.07
C GLN A 218 -10.63 -17.43 5.59
N LEU A 219 -10.72 -16.40 4.75
CA LEU A 219 -10.46 -16.47 3.31
C LEU A 219 -9.00 -16.21 2.93
N LEU A 220 -8.13 -15.86 3.91
CA LEU A 220 -6.73 -15.49 3.65
C LEU A 220 -5.94 -16.55 2.88
N LYS A 221 -6.32 -17.83 2.98
CA LYS A 221 -5.71 -18.93 2.22
C LYS A 221 -5.91 -18.83 0.70
N SER A 222 -6.87 -18.03 0.23
CA SER A 222 -7.11 -17.89 -1.21
C SER A 222 -5.96 -17.18 -1.93
N ALA A 223 -5.66 -17.62 -3.15
CA ALA A 223 -4.58 -17.06 -3.96
C ALA A 223 -4.68 -15.53 -4.16
N THR A 224 -5.89 -14.98 -4.17
CA THR A 224 -6.15 -13.53 -4.23
C THR A 224 -5.50 -12.80 -3.05
N TYR A 225 -5.79 -13.21 -1.82
CA TYR A 225 -5.26 -12.54 -0.63
C TYR A 225 -3.79 -12.86 -0.40
N GLN A 226 -3.31 -14.06 -0.76
CA GLN A 226 -1.89 -14.39 -0.77
C GLN A 226 -1.08 -13.42 -1.65
N ARG A 227 -1.58 -13.09 -2.85
CA ARG A 227 -0.93 -12.13 -3.75
C ARG A 227 -0.94 -10.71 -3.16
N LEU A 228 -2.05 -10.28 -2.56
CA LEU A 228 -2.13 -8.97 -1.91
C LEU A 228 -1.17 -8.85 -0.72
N MET A 229 -1.11 -9.86 0.15
CA MET A 229 -0.14 -9.91 1.25
C MET A 229 1.30 -9.91 0.74
N ALA A 230 1.60 -10.68 -0.32
CA ALA A 230 2.91 -10.65 -0.96
C ALA A 230 3.22 -9.27 -1.55
N GLY A 231 2.23 -8.58 -2.11
CA GLY A 231 2.35 -7.19 -2.55
C GLY A 231 2.66 -6.23 -1.41
N CYS A 232 1.98 -6.34 -0.27
CA CYS A 232 2.27 -5.55 0.94
C CYS A 232 3.67 -5.83 1.52
N ALA A 233 4.10 -7.10 1.50
CA ALA A 233 5.45 -7.49 1.92
C ALA A 233 6.51 -6.93 0.96
N ALA A 234 6.30 -7.07 -0.36
CA ALA A 234 7.18 -6.52 -1.38
C ALA A 234 7.25 -4.99 -1.26
N LYS A 235 6.11 -4.31 -1.07
CA LYS A 235 6.04 -2.87 -0.82
C LYS A 235 6.97 -2.50 0.34
N SER A 236 6.80 -3.17 1.48
CA SER A 236 7.59 -2.90 2.69
C SER A 236 9.09 -3.16 2.47
N ALA A 237 9.44 -4.23 1.76
CA ALA A 237 10.82 -4.51 1.38
C ALA A 237 11.40 -3.44 0.42
N GLY A 238 10.61 -2.95 -0.54
CA GLY A 238 10.98 -1.87 -1.45
C GLY A 238 11.23 -0.56 -0.71
N PHE A 239 10.39 -0.21 0.27
CA PHE A 239 10.61 0.94 1.15
C PHE A 239 11.94 0.82 1.90
N LEU A 240 12.18 -0.33 2.54
CA LEU A 240 13.44 -0.58 3.25
C LEU A 240 14.65 -0.53 2.30
N ALA A 241 14.52 -1.07 1.09
CA ALA A 241 15.59 -1.03 0.10
C ALA A 241 15.94 0.41 -0.33
N VAL A 242 14.93 1.29 -0.48
CA VAL A 242 15.15 2.72 -0.76
C VAL A 242 15.91 3.40 0.38
N LEU A 243 15.49 3.17 1.64
CA LEU A 243 16.17 3.74 2.80
C LEU A 243 17.62 3.22 2.91
N LEU A 244 17.83 1.93 2.68
CA LEU A 244 19.16 1.30 2.73
C LEU A 244 20.07 1.75 1.57
N ALA A 245 19.52 1.99 0.38
CA ALA A 245 20.28 2.48 -0.76
C ALA A 245 20.76 3.93 -0.56
N ASN A 246 20.08 4.69 0.29
CA ASN A 246 20.36 6.09 0.56
C ASN A 246 20.87 6.32 1.99
N ILE A 247 21.52 5.33 2.61
CA ILE A 247 22.02 5.37 4.00
C ILE A 247 22.73 6.69 4.35
N PRO A 248 23.72 7.19 3.59
CA PRO A 248 24.45 8.39 3.98
C PRO A 248 23.51 9.60 4.13
N THR A 249 22.72 9.87 3.11
CA THR A 249 21.71 10.94 3.09
C THR A 249 20.63 10.73 4.15
N THR A 250 20.23 9.48 4.39
CA THR A 250 19.17 9.15 5.34
C THR A 250 19.63 9.39 6.77
N PHE A 251 20.82 8.94 7.18
CA PHE A 251 21.30 9.15 8.56
C PHE A 251 21.77 10.58 8.84
N GLU A 252 22.22 11.32 7.82
CA GLU A 252 22.63 12.71 7.99
C GLU A 252 21.44 13.67 8.11
N LEU A 253 20.37 13.42 7.35
CA LEU A 253 19.26 14.35 7.25
C LEU A 253 18.05 13.95 8.10
N TRP A 254 17.78 12.66 8.29
CA TRP A 254 16.57 12.25 8.99
C TRP A 254 16.70 12.36 10.51
N ASP A 255 15.59 12.75 11.14
CA ASP A 255 15.39 12.53 12.56
C ASP A 255 15.45 11.03 12.87
N GLY A 256 16.29 10.66 13.84
CA GLY A 256 16.51 9.25 14.18
C GLY A 256 15.24 8.55 14.71
N VAL A 257 14.34 9.27 15.38
CA VAL A 257 13.09 8.70 15.88
C VAL A 257 12.11 8.48 14.75
N ALA A 258 11.96 9.45 13.85
CA ALA A 258 11.14 9.31 12.64
C ALA A 258 11.64 8.14 11.80
N TRP A 259 12.95 8.07 11.52
CA TRP A 259 13.57 6.99 10.78
C TRP A 259 13.29 5.62 11.40
N MET A 260 13.52 5.47 12.71
CA MET A 260 13.24 4.23 13.42
C MET A 260 11.76 3.86 13.36
N ALA A 261 10.85 4.83 13.53
CA ALA A 261 9.41 4.58 13.44
C ALA A 261 9.01 4.08 12.04
N TYR A 262 9.56 4.65 10.98
CA TYR A 262 9.33 4.20 9.61
C TYR A 262 9.87 2.80 9.36
N VAL A 263 11.12 2.52 9.76
CA VAL A 263 11.74 1.20 9.62
C VAL A 263 10.97 0.14 10.40
N ILE A 264 10.61 0.41 11.66
CA ILE A 264 9.83 -0.51 12.49
C ILE A 264 8.48 -0.79 11.83
N THR A 265 7.80 0.24 11.32
CA THR A 265 6.49 0.08 10.66
C THR A 265 6.61 -0.78 9.41
N ALA A 266 7.63 -0.54 8.56
CA ALA A 266 7.85 -1.33 7.35
C ALA A 266 8.24 -2.78 7.68
N VAL A 267 9.12 -3.00 8.66
CA VAL A 267 9.50 -4.34 9.12
C VAL A 267 8.31 -5.07 9.71
N ALA A 268 7.51 -4.43 10.57
CA ALA A 268 6.32 -5.02 11.17
C ALA A 268 5.28 -5.38 10.12
N ALA A 269 5.00 -4.48 9.17
CA ALA A 269 4.09 -4.75 8.06
C ALA A 269 4.57 -5.92 7.20
N GLY A 270 5.86 -5.96 6.85
CA GLY A 270 6.47 -7.08 6.13
C GLY A 270 6.38 -8.40 6.90
N ALA A 271 6.74 -8.39 8.17
CA ALA A 271 6.73 -9.57 9.04
C ALA A 271 5.31 -10.12 9.23
N ILE A 272 4.32 -9.27 9.48
CA ILE A 272 2.91 -9.68 9.62
C ILE A 272 2.44 -10.37 8.33
N ASN A 273 2.65 -9.75 7.16
CA ASN A 273 2.22 -10.33 5.89
C ASN A 273 2.91 -11.67 5.61
N MET A 274 4.23 -11.76 5.84
CA MET A 274 5.00 -12.99 5.61
C MET A 274 4.63 -14.10 6.58
N ALA A 275 4.40 -13.78 7.86
CA ALA A 275 3.93 -14.71 8.87
C ALA A 275 2.56 -15.29 8.50
N VAL A 276 1.62 -14.44 8.10
CA VAL A 276 0.29 -14.89 7.68
C VAL A 276 0.37 -15.76 6.43
N ILE A 277 1.15 -15.38 5.41
CA ILE A 277 1.38 -16.21 4.20
C ILE A 277 1.91 -17.59 4.59
N THR A 278 2.90 -17.64 5.49
CA THR A 278 3.55 -18.89 5.92
C THR A 278 2.57 -19.81 6.66
N ASN A 279 1.74 -19.26 7.55
CA ASN A 279 0.72 -20.00 8.28
C ASN A 279 -0.44 -20.48 7.38
N SER A 280 -0.78 -19.72 6.35
CA SER A 280 -1.96 -19.97 5.52
C SER A 280 -1.68 -20.86 4.31
N SER A 281 -0.44 -20.91 3.79
CA SER A 281 -0.11 -21.69 2.60
C SER A 281 0.09 -23.19 2.88
N GLY A 282 0.38 -23.58 4.13
CA GLY A 282 0.61 -24.98 4.57
C GLY A 282 1.78 -25.70 3.88
N SER A 283 2.38 -25.11 2.84
CA SER A 283 3.30 -25.73 1.88
C SER A 283 4.56 -24.91 1.67
N GLY A 284 4.83 -23.92 2.54
CA GLY A 284 5.89 -22.94 2.39
C GLY A 284 5.50 -21.74 1.50
N LEU A 285 6.41 -20.78 1.37
CA LEU A 285 6.29 -19.53 0.60
C LEU A 285 6.21 -19.76 -0.92
N ALA A 286 5.30 -20.61 -1.38
CA ALA A 286 4.99 -20.72 -2.80
C ALA A 286 4.23 -19.46 -3.21
N VAL A 287 4.96 -18.45 -3.67
CA VAL A 287 4.38 -17.27 -4.32
C VAL A 287 3.38 -17.79 -5.37
N PRO A 288 2.10 -17.40 -5.29
CA PRO A 288 1.11 -17.88 -6.24
C PRO A 288 1.63 -17.63 -7.66
N PRO A 289 1.65 -18.65 -8.54
CA PRO A 289 2.27 -18.52 -9.85
C PRO A 289 1.71 -17.30 -10.57
N LEU A 290 2.62 -16.54 -11.20
CA LEU A 290 2.24 -15.48 -12.11
C LEU A 290 1.57 -16.13 -13.31
N ASP A 291 0.29 -15.84 -13.48
CA ASP A 291 -0.49 -16.23 -14.63
C ASP A 291 -0.16 -15.26 -15.76
N LEU A 292 0.81 -15.67 -16.57
CA LEU A 292 1.24 -14.98 -17.77
C LEU A 292 0.32 -15.31 -18.98
N ALA A 293 -0.81 -15.98 -18.77
CA ALA A 293 -1.77 -16.19 -19.83
C ALA A 293 -2.30 -14.85 -20.36
N PRO A 294 -2.54 -14.76 -21.68
CA PRO A 294 -3.10 -13.55 -22.27
C PRO A 294 -4.45 -13.22 -21.64
N PRO A 295 -4.77 -11.93 -21.44
CA PRO A 295 -6.04 -11.52 -20.83
C PRO A 295 -7.25 -11.98 -21.65
N ALA A 296 -8.28 -12.48 -20.98
CA ALA A 296 -9.44 -13.14 -21.61
C ALA A 296 -10.51 -12.17 -22.11
N ASN A 297 -10.55 -10.94 -21.59
CA ASN A 297 -11.56 -9.93 -21.92
C ASN A 297 -11.04 -8.48 -21.85
N ALA A 298 -11.83 -7.52 -22.30
CA ALA A 298 -11.41 -6.10 -22.35
C ALA A 298 -11.04 -5.53 -20.97
N SER A 299 -11.76 -5.90 -19.91
CA SER A 299 -11.44 -5.44 -18.55
C SER A 299 -10.10 -6.01 -18.06
N SER A 300 -9.84 -7.29 -18.31
CA SER A 300 -8.56 -7.93 -17.98
C SER A 300 -7.38 -7.29 -18.74
N TRP A 301 -7.57 -6.92 -20.01
CA TRP A 301 -6.58 -6.14 -20.77
C TRP A 301 -6.33 -4.77 -20.17
N GLY A 302 -7.40 -4.08 -19.74
CA GLY A 302 -7.31 -2.80 -19.05
C GLY A 302 -6.43 -2.89 -17.80
N TYR A 303 -6.66 -3.87 -16.93
CA TYR A 303 -5.83 -4.05 -15.73
C TYR A 303 -4.40 -4.51 -16.04
N THR A 304 -4.17 -5.30 -17.10
CA THR A 304 -2.81 -5.61 -17.55
C THR A 304 -2.06 -4.34 -17.97
N ALA A 305 -2.71 -3.45 -18.72
CA ALA A 305 -2.13 -2.17 -19.10
C ALA A 305 -1.86 -1.28 -17.87
N CYS A 306 -2.80 -1.21 -16.92
CA CYS A 306 -2.60 -0.50 -15.65
C CYS A 306 -1.37 -1.05 -14.90
N GLY A 307 -1.27 -2.37 -14.74
CA GLY A 307 -0.14 -3.02 -14.10
C GLY A 307 1.19 -2.71 -14.77
N ALA A 308 1.24 -2.72 -16.11
CA ALA A 308 2.43 -2.36 -16.86
C ALA A 308 2.83 -0.88 -16.67
N LEU A 309 1.86 0.04 -16.67
CA LEU A 309 2.09 1.47 -16.42
C LEU A 309 2.60 1.71 -14.99
N TYR A 310 2.08 1.01 -13.99
CA TYR A 310 2.58 1.08 -12.63
C TYR A 310 4.04 0.61 -12.54
N LEU A 311 4.38 -0.53 -13.13
CA LEU A 311 5.76 -1.02 -13.15
C LEU A 311 6.71 -0.09 -13.91
N ALA A 312 6.25 0.53 -15.00
CA ALA A 312 7.00 1.56 -15.71
C ALA A 312 7.22 2.80 -14.83
N THR A 313 6.21 3.19 -14.04
CA THR A 313 6.30 4.30 -13.08
C THR A 313 7.30 3.98 -11.97
N VAL A 314 7.29 2.75 -11.43
CA VAL A 314 8.29 2.29 -10.46
C VAL A 314 9.70 2.41 -11.05
N ALA A 315 9.92 1.90 -12.26
CA ALA A 315 11.22 1.97 -12.93
C ALA A 315 11.67 3.42 -13.15
N ALA A 316 10.74 4.30 -13.52
CA ALA A 316 11.01 5.71 -13.72
C ALA A 316 11.32 6.47 -12.42
N CYS A 317 10.75 6.05 -11.28
CA CYS A 317 11.09 6.64 -9.97
C CYS A 317 12.58 6.44 -9.63
N PHE A 318 13.19 5.35 -10.11
CA PHE A 318 14.61 5.04 -9.90
C PHE A 318 15.53 5.52 -11.04
N ALA A 319 14.97 6.07 -12.11
CA ALA A 319 15.74 6.68 -13.18
C ALA A 319 15.89 8.19 -12.88
N PRO A 320 17.12 8.68 -12.61
CA PRO A 320 17.33 10.07 -12.20
C PRO A 320 16.94 11.07 -13.31
N GLU A 321 17.07 10.65 -14.57
CA GLU A 321 16.83 11.47 -15.77
C GLU A 321 15.38 11.40 -16.27
N THR A 322 14.47 10.70 -15.58
CA THR A 322 13.09 10.53 -16.07
C THR A 322 12.08 10.80 -14.97
N LEU A 323 10.94 11.40 -15.35
CA LEU A 323 9.80 11.72 -14.49
C LEU A 323 10.15 12.69 -13.35
N PHE A 324 9.44 13.83 -13.31
CA PHE A 324 9.61 14.90 -12.32
C PHE A 324 11.03 15.48 -12.29
N ILE A 325 11.45 16.01 -13.44
CA ILE A 325 12.62 16.87 -13.51
C ILE A 325 12.09 18.28 -13.20
N GLY A 326 12.41 18.80 -12.02
CA GLY A 326 12.04 20.14 -11.60
C GLY A 326 13.26 20.84 -11.01
N ASP A 327 13.33 22.17 -11.14
CA ASP A 327 14.37 23.02 -10.56
C ASP A 327 13.68 23.96 -9.55
N PRO A 328 14.11 24.02 -8.27
CA PRO A 328 15.29 23.39 -7.67
C PRO A 328 15.08 21.93 -7.23
N TYR A 329 16.09 21.10 -7.50
CA TYR A 329 16.22 19.75 -6.94
C TYR A 329 16.90 19.85 -5.58
N SER A 330 16.21 19.48 -4.50
CA SER A 330 16.82 19.43 -3.17
C SER A 330 17.64 18.14 -3.00
N ASP A 331 18.52 18.11 -2.01
CA ASP A 331 19.31 16.91 -1.69
C ASP A 331 18.44 15.72 -1.23
N ILE A 332 17.21 16.00 -0.77
CA ILE A 332 16.25 14.97 -0.31
C ILE A 332 15.33 14.47 -1.42
N THR A 333 15.19 15.22 -2.52
CA THR A 333 14.27 14.88 -3.62
C THR A 333 14.47 13.46 -4.17
N PRO A 334 15.69 12.94 -4.42
CA PRO A 334 15.88 11.55 -4.86
C PRO A 334 15.35 10.52 -3.85
N LEU A 335 15.51 10.81 -2.55
CA LEU A 335 15.05 9.93 -1.48
C LEU A 335 13.53 9.93 -1.42
N VAL A 336 12.90 11.10 -1.36
CA VAL A 336 11.43 11.22 -1.35
C VAL A 336 10.84 10.58 -2.61
N LYS A 337 11.49 10.78 -3.78
CA LYS A 337 11.12 10.14 -5.05
C LYS A 337 11.28 8.61 -5.03
N GLY A 338 12.28 8.06 -4.35
CA GLY A 338 12.41 6.62 -4.18
C GLY A 338 11.31 6.03 -3.29
N VAL A 339 10.93 6.76 -2.23
CA VAL A 339 10.06 6.27 -1.16
C VAL A 339 8.64 5.98 -1.64
N TRP A 340 8.08 6.71 -2.60
CA TRP A 340 6.71 6.41 -3.09
C TRP A 340 6.64 5.30 -4.15
N ALA A 341 7.76 4.94 -4.79
CA ALA A 341 7.78 3.91 -5.84
C ALA A 341 7.20 2.55 -5.39
N PRO A 342 7.51 2.02 -4.18
CA PRO A 342 6.89 0.78 -3.69
C PRO A 342 5.36 0.85 -3.58
N GLY A 343 4.78 2.03 -3.38
CA GLY A 343 3.34 2.24 -3.40
C GLY A 343 2.70 1.86 -4.74
N PHE A 344 3.33 2.24 -5.85
CA PHE A 344 2.88 1.80 -7.18
C PHE A 344 3.16 0.34 -7.48
N MET A 345 4.19 -0.24 -6.88
CA MET A 345 4.37 -1.69 -6.96
C MET A 345 3.18 -2.43 -6.34
N LEU A 346 2.63 -1.94 -5.22
CA LEU A 346 1.39 -2.48 -4.67
C LEU A 346 0.21 -2.27 -5.62
N ALA A 347 0.09 -1.11 -6.26
CA ALA A 347 -0.94 -0.83 -7.27
C ALA A 347 -0.84 -1.76 -8.50
N ALA A 348 0.37 -2.14 -8.91
CA ALA A 348 0.61 -3.15 -9.94
C ALA A 348 0.09 -4.53 -9.50
N VAL A 349 0.33 -4.92 -8.25
CA VAL A 349 -0.20 -6.17 -7.68
C VAL A 349 -1.73 -6.14 -7.59
N MET A 350 -2.33 -5.03 -7.16
CA MET A 350 -3.78 -4.83 -7.17
C MET A 350 -4.35 -5.00 -8.59
N SER A 351 -3.71 -4.38 -9.58
CA SER A 351 -4.08 -4.49 -10.99
C SER A 351 -4.01 -5.94 -11.46
N TYR A 352 -2.95 -6.67 -11.12
CA TYR A 352 -2.83 -8.09 -11.45
C TYR A 352 -3.92 -8.96 -10.78
N VAL A 353 -4.28 -8.66 -9.53
CA VAL A 353 -5.39 -9.34 -8.83
C VAL A 353 -6.74 -9.03 -9.50
N LEU A 354 -6.95 -7.80 -9.92
CA LEU A 354 -8.16 -7.38 -10.65
C LEU A 354 -8.22 -7.96 -12.07
N LYS A 355 -7.07 -8.16 -12.73
CA LYS A 355 -6.96 -8.91 -13.99
C LYS A 355 -7.46 -10.34 -13.83
N ASP A 356 -6.98 -11.08 -12.83
CA ASP A 356 -7.44 -12.45 -12.54
C ASP A 356 -8.94 -12.50 -12.17
N ALA A 357 -9.43 -11.50 -11.43
CA ALA A 357 -10.86 -11.37 -11.14
C ALA A 357 -11.69 -11.08 -12.40
N ALA A 358 -11.19 -10.25 -13.31
CA ALA A 358 -11.81 -9.93 -14.59
C ALA A 358 -11.87 -11.17 -15.49
N ASP A 359 -10.76 -11.91 -15.62
CA ASP A 359 -10.68 -13.15 -16.42
C ASP A 359 -11.73 -14.17 -15.97
N ARG A 360 -12.02 -14.22 -14.67
CA ARG A 360 -13.00 -15.13 -14.06
C ARG A 360 -14.40 -14.55 -13.89
N ASN A 361 -14.68 -13.35 -14.40
CA ASN A 361 -15.95 -12.64 -14.24
C ASN A 361 -16.39 -12.45 -12.77
N ARG A 362 -15.43 -12.17 -11.87
CA ARG A 362 -15.67 -12.00 -10.42
C ARG A 362 -15.60 -10.56 -9.94
N LEU A 363 -15.44 -9.58 -10.83
CA LEU A 363 -15.26 -8.16 -10.46
C LEU A 363 -16.38 -7.58 -9.59
N GLY A 364 -17.59 -8.16 -9.61
CA GLY A 364 -18.71 -7.70 -8.79
C GLY A 364 -18.61 -8.05 -7.30
N ALA A 365 -17.67 -8.92 -6.90
CA ALA A 365 -17.46 -9.23 -5.50
C ALA A 365 -16.95 -8.01 -4.73
N SER A 366 -17.39 -7.84 -3.48
CA SER A 366 -17.10 -6.67 -2.65
C SER A 366 -15.61 -6.35 -2.57
N THR A 367 -14.75 -7.36 -2.40
CA THR A 367 -13.29 -7.21 -2.38
C THR A 367 -12.77 -6.52 -3.64
N PHE A 368 -13.15 -6.97 -4.83
CA PHE A 368 -12.66 -6.41 -6.09
C PHE A 368 -13.27 -5.04 -6.39
N LYS A 369 -14.49 -4.77 -5.90
CA LYS A 369 -15.06 -3.42 -5.92
C LYS A 369 -14.26 -2.47 -5.03
N ASN A 370 -13.90 -2.87 -3.81
CA ASN A 370 -13.09 -2.06 -2.90
C ASN A 370 -11.68 -1.81 -3.46
N LEU A 371 -11.06 -2.82 -4.08
CA LEU A 371 -9.76 -2.66 -4.74
C LEU A 371 -9.84 -1.69 -5.93
N ASN A 372 -10.89 -1.77 -6.75
CA ASN A 372 -11.12 -0.80 -7.84
C ASN A 372 -11.30 0.62 -7.32
N LEU A 373 -12.10 0.78 -6.27
CA LEU A 373 -12.30 2.09 -5.65
C LEU A 373 -10.98 2.63 -5.07
N GLY A 374 -10.16 1.75 -4.47
CA GLY A 374 -8.83 2.09 -3.98
C GLY A 374 -7.88 2.55 -5.08
N LEU A 375 -7.81 1.85 -6.22
CA LEU A 375 -7.01 2.28 -7.37
C LEU A 375 -7.55 3.58 -7.99
N ALA A 376 -8.87 3.72 -8.12
CA ALA A 376 -9.48 4.93 -8.62
C ALA A 376 -9.14 6.14 -7.73
N ALA A 377 -9.24 5.98 -6.41
CA ALA A 377 -8.87 7.02 -5.45
C ALA A 377 -7.38 7.36 -5.51
N LEU A 378 -6.50 6.36 -5.67
CA LEU A 378 -5.07 6.57 -5.86
C LEU A 378 -4.81 7.43 -7.10
N GLU A 379 -5.38 7.06 -8.24
CA GLU A 379 -5.11 7.77 -9.49
C GLU A 379 -5.75 9.15 -9.55
N TYR A 380 -6.96 9.33 -9.00
CA TYR A 380 -7.54 10.66 -8.87
C TYR A 380 -6.71 11.54 -7.95
N GLY A 381 -6.28 11.03 -6.79
CA GLY A 381 -5.42 11.76 -5.87
C GLY A 381 -4.10 12.16 -6.53
N TYR A 382 -3.45 11.21 -7.20
CA TYR A 382 -2.22 11.46 -7.96
C TYR A 382 -2.45 12.51 -9.05
N SER A 383 -3.51 12.38 -9.85
CA SER A 383 -3.85 13.33 -10.91
C SER A 383 -4.07 14.75 -10.38
N VAL A 384 -4.77 14.90 -9.25
CA VAL A 384 -4.99 16.22 -8.64
C VAL A 384 -3.67 16.82 -8.14
N ILE A 385 -2.87 16.05 -7.41
CA ILE A 385 -1.59 16.52 -6.88
C ILE A 385 -0.63 16.87 -8.02
N PHE A 386 -0.44 15.96 -8.96
CA PHE A 386 0.47 16.15 -10.08
C PHE A 386 0.00 17.27 -11.02
N GLY A 387 -1.29 17.34 -11.32
CA GLY A 387 -1.88 18.44 -12.07
C GLY A 387 -1.69 19.79 -11.37
N SER A 388 -1.81 19.84 -10.04
CA SER A 388 -1.55 21.06 -9.27
C SER A 388 -0.09 21.50 -9.33
N ALA A 389 0.85 20.55 -9.33
CA ALA A 389 2.28 20.84 -9.46
C ALA A 389 2.62 21.41 -10.85
N ILE A 390 2.01 20.85 -11.92
CA ILE A 390 2.12 21.38 -13.30
C ILE A 390 1.56 22.81 -13.37
N LEU A 391 0.38 23.06 -12.79
CA LEU A 391 -0.26 24.37 -12.81
C LEU A 391 0.46 25.43 -11.95
N SER A 392 1.31 25.00 -11.02
CA SER A 392 2.10 25.86 -10.15
C SER A 392 3.55 26.02 -10.64
N ASP A 393 3.84 25.61 -11.88
CA ASP A 393 5.17 25.65 -12.51
C ASP A 393 6.27 24.89 -11.73
N GLN A 394 5.89 23.92 -10.88
CA GLN A 394 6.83 23.04 -10.16
C GLN A 394 7.32 21.89 -11.05
N VAL A 395 6.55 21.56 -12.07
CA VAL A 395 6.85 20.51 -13.06
C VAL A 395 6.61 21.10 -14.44
N ASP A 396 7.60 20.96 -15.33
CA ASP A 396 7.50 21.44 -16.70
C ASP A 396 6.32 20.82 -17.46
N ILE A 397 5.60 21.66 -18.20
CA ILE A 397 4.51 21.23 -19.09
C ILE A 397 5.13 20.66 -20.38
N ASP A 398 5.40 19.37 -20.38
CA ASP A 398 5.96 18.63 -21.51
C ASP A 398 5.11 17.41 -21.91
N ALA A 399 5.52 16.71 -22.97
CA ALA A 399 4.79 15.53 -23.44
C ALA A 399 4.76 14.41 -22.39
N ALA A 400 5.80 14.28 -21.57
CA ALA A 400 5.92 13.21 -20.59
C ALA A 400 4.98 13.45 -19.39
N SER A 401 4.98 14.65 -18.82
CA SER A 401 4.08 15.09 -17.75
C SER A 401 2.61 15.00 -18.19
N LEU A 402 2.26 15.52 -19.37
CA LEU A 402 0.90 15.41 -19.91
C LEU A 402 0.49 13.95 -20.16
N SER A 403 1.40 13.11 -20.66
CA SER A 403 1.14 11.68 -20.83
C SER A 403 0.91 10.97 -19.48
N ASN A 404 1.68 11.31 -18.45
CA ASN A 404 1.51 10.72 -17.11
C ASN A 404 0.20 11.15 -16.48
N LEU A 405 -0.15 12.44 -16.56
CA LEU A 405 -1.42 12.95 -16.05
C LEU A 405 -2.61 12.32 -16.80
N GLY A 406 -2.56 12.27 -18.14
CA GLY A 406 -3.58 11.64 -18.95
C GLY A 406 -3.72 10.14 -18.69
N GLY A 407 -2.59 9.43 -18.53
CA GLY A 407 -2.55 8.02 -18.16
C GLY A 407 -3.21 7.77 -16.80
N SER A 408 -2.89 8.59 -15.80
CA SER A 408 -3.48 8.50 -14.47
C SER A 408 -5.00 8.70 -14.50
N LEU A 409 -5.47 9.77 -15.15
CA LEU A 409 -6.91 10.04 -15.30
C LEU A 409 -7.63 8.90 -16.05
N ALA A 410 -6.99 8.30 -17.05
CA ALA A 410 -7.54 7.17 -17.78
C ALA A 410 -7.66 5.92 -16.88
N ILE A 411 -6.65 5.61 -16.07
CA ILE A 411 -6.71 4.50 -15.11
C ILE A 411 -7.79 4.76 -14.05
N ALA A 412 -7.85 5.99 -13.51
CA ALA A 412 -8.86 6.38 -12.52
C ALA A 412 -10.28 6.17 -13.06
N THR A 413 -10.53 6.68 -14.27
CA THR A 413 -11.83 6.59 -14.95
C THR A 413 -12.17 5.13 -15.27
N PHE A 414 -11.20 4.34 -15.74
CA PHE A 414 -11.37 2.91 -16.00
C PHE A 414 -11.77 2.15 -14.73
N CYS A 415 -11.04 2.33 -13.62
CA CYS A 415 -11.32 1.66 -12.35
C CYS A 415 -12.67 2.08 -11.76
N LEU A 416 -13.06 3.36 -11.90
CA LEU A 416 -14.36 3.84 -11.44
C LEU A 416 -15.50 3.28 -12.31
N TYR A 417 -15.29 3.21 -13.63
CA TYR A 417 -16.24 2.61 -14.56
C TYR A 417 -16.45 1.12 -14.26
N THR A 418 -15.37 0.34 -14.07
CA THR A 418 -15.47 -1.08 -13.71
C THR A 418 -16.13 -1.27 -12.35
N TYR A 419 -15.82 -0.42 -11.36
CA TYR A 419 -16.50 -0.42 -10.05
C TYR A 419 -18.02 -0.22 -10.19
N ALA A 420 -18.44 0.74 -11.03
CA ALA A 420 -19.85 1.08 -11.21
C ALA A 420 -20.62 0.02 -12.01
N THR A 421 -19.98 -0.62 -12.99
CA THR A 421 -20.65 -1.53 -13.95
C THR A 421 -20.49 -3.01 -13.63
N ALA A 422 -19.58 -3.39 -12.74
CA ALA A 422 -19.40 -4.78 -12.33
C ALA A 422 -20.67 -5.32 -11.64
N LYS A 423 -21.26 -6.36 -12.26
CA LYS A 423 -22.44 -7.08 -11.74
C LYS A 423 -22.00 -8.15 -10.75
N LYS A 424 -22.81 -8.36 -9.70
CA LYS A 424 -22.63 -9.44 -8.71
C LYS A 424 -22.83 -10.81 -9.31
#